data_AF-A0AA35RG57-F1
#
_entry.id   AF-A0AA35RG57-F1
#
_cell.length_a   1.000
_cell.length_b   1.000
_cell.length_c   1.000
_cell.angle_alpha   90.00
_cell.angle_beta   90.00
_cell.angle_gamma   90.00
#
_symmetry.space_group_name_H-M   'P 1'
#
loop_
_entity.id
_entity.type
_entity.pdbx_description
1 polymer ?
#
loop_
_entity_poly.entity_id
_entity_poly.type
_entity_poly.pdbx_seq_one_letter_code
_entity_poly.pdbx_strand_id
1 'polypeptide(L)'
;MAGLKESPLHCSARESPPFSVLRQAPLHRRVPGSPSLPGRTVVHLGDAGRREPVQVENVHAILAAAASRFTPQHLDHLFTLVSQSWESASDRYREKLLELIGKIGKDDRSGKTASKILDLLWNLAHLPHVSREMVELALDAHSSILIESYSTKEGERRTYIGKCVEDIRKGVWVVPGFKQLHRFAKGFYKTNYGQKDQHQIAELQRQYDLLRQTCASLTKCHSKALKECEVKGESLGGETLVDGKYSHRECVDIHLKFMAFLLQDGALYVPTKRAFDIWDTLIANPNACDMDRKLAFKWFDVGMGDMELETQTQLFQTRVLKVDPLKLDQAGYQCLRNFFETINLAERKLRKVSSAYHSIIVETPDLTGIDYLWMAALEVRDIKIADELIGNILQISYQGLSPKLKKVCTIQCRTTSFC
;
A
#
# COMPACT_ATOMS: atom_id res chain seq x y z
N MET A 1 -37.19 29.02 62.35
CA MET A 1 -36.34 29.91 63.16
C MET A 1 -35.12 30.20 62.28
N ALA A 2 -34.93 31.42 61.76
CA ALA A 2 -34.57 32.67 62.46
C ALA A 2 -33.17 32.57 63.09
N GLY A 3 -32.21 33.48 62.89
CA GLY A 3 -32.11 34.75 62.12
C GLY A 3 -30.65 35.28 62.30
N LEU A 4 -30.24 36.51 62.03
CA LEU A 4 -30.77 37.69 61.33
C LEU A 4 -29.61 38.72 61.21
N LYS A 5 -29.55 39.53 60.13
CA LYS A 5 -28.75 40.77 59.88
C LYS A 5 -28.69 40.99 58.35
N GLU A 6 -29.64 41.66 57.71
CA GLU A 6 -30.04 43.08 57.77
C GLU A 6 -29.03 44.07 57.15
N SER A 7 -29.58 45.01 56.38
CA SER A 7 -28.92 46.06 55.59
C SER A 7 -29.18 47.46 56.20
N PRO A 8 -28.62 48.55 55.64
CA PRO A 8 -29.32 49.34 54.59
C PRO A 8 -28.40 49.66 53.39
N LEU A 9 -28.85 49.90 52.14
CA LEU A 9 -29.95 50.69 51.54
C LEU A 9 -29.72 52.21 51.45
N HIS A 10 -29.43 52.70 50.24
CA HIS A 10 -30.17 53.71 49.44
C HIS A 10 -29.38 53.95 48.12
N CYS A 11 -29.88 53.74 46.89
CA CYS A 11 -31.10 54.18 46.20
C CYS A 11 -31.06 55.62 45.65
N SER A 12 -31.01 55.73 44.31
CA SER A 12 -31.79 56.72 43.54
C SER A 12 -32.04 56.18 42.12
N ALA A 13 -33.11 56.63 41.45
CA ALA A 13 -33.56 56.10 40.16
C ALA A 13 -34.20 57.19 39.27
N ARG A 14 -34.20 56.96 37.95
CA ARG A 14 -35.01 57.63 36.92
C ARG A 14 -34.87 56.85 35.60
N GLU A 15 -35.91 56.24 35.04
CA GLU A 15 -37.14 56.76 34.39
C GLU A 15 -36.98 56.95 32.86
N SER A 16 -37.85 56.27 32.10
CA SER A 16 -38.12 56.38 30.64
C SER A 16 -39.53 56.98 30.44
N PRO A 17 -40.18 57.07 29.24
CA PRO A 17 -39.76 56.77 27.86
C PRO A 17 -39.74 58.07 26.99
N PRO A 18 -40.58 58.43 25.96
CA PRO A 18 -41.70 57.79 25.23
C PRO A 18 -41.50 57.66 23.68
N PHE A 19 -42.58 57.38 22.95
CA PHE A 19 -42.74 57.40 21.47
C PHE A 19 -43.08 58.85 20.96
N SER A 20 -43.10 59.24 19.66
CA SER A 20 -44.12 58.81 18.68
C SER A 20 -44.03 59.43 17.25
N VAL A 21 -44.15 58.58 16.21
CA VAL A 21 -45.15 58.64 15.09
C VAL A 21 -45.00 59.60 13.86
N LEU A 22 -45.51 59.12 12.71
CA LEU A 22 -45.59 59.65 11.32
C LEU A 22 -44.31 59.55 10.44
N ARG A 23 -44.39 59.26 9.12
CA ARG A 23 -45.54 59.18 8.17
C ARG A 23 -45.50 57.90 7.28
N GLN A 24 -46.57 57.63 6.51
CA GLN A 24 -46.81 56.35 5.80
C GLN A 24 -46.77 56.45 4.26
N ALA A 25 -46.49 55.31 3.61
CA ALA A 25 -47.04 54.83 2.33
C ALA A 25 -46.63 55.55 1.00
N PRO A 26 -46.84 54.95 -0.19
CA PRO A 26 -47.47 53.64 -0.48
C PRO A 26 -46.61 52.63 -1.27
N LEU A 27 -47.02 51.35 -1.20
CA LEU A 27 -46.64 50.29 -2.14
C LEU A 27 -47.54 50.33 -3.38
N HIS A 28 -47.00 50.22 -4.60
CA HIS A 28 -47.75 49.64 -5.73
C HIS A 28 -46.88 49.06 -6.86
N ARG A 29 -47.05 47.75 -7.10
CA ARG A 29 -46.82 46.95 -8.32
C ARG A 29 -46.01 47.59 -9.49
N ARG A 30 -44.90 46.95 -9.88
CA ARG A 30 -44.85 45.92 -10.95
C ARG A 30 -43.45 45.27 -11.06
N VAL A 31 -43.42 44.00 -11.48
CA VAL A 31 -42.24 43.28 -11.99
C VAL A 31 -42.51 43.04 -13.48
N PRO A 32 -41.60 43.42 -14.40
CA PRO A 32 -40.77 42.41 -15.06
C PRO A 32 -39.31 42.85 -15.29
N GLY A 33 -38.39 41.89 -15.31
CA GLY A 33 -36.98 42.16 -15.59
C GLY A 33 -36.05 41.05 -15.10
N SER A 34 -36.03 39.91 -15.78
CA SER A 34 -35.02 38.89 -15.56
C SER A 34 -33.65 39.40 -16.03
N PRO A 35 -32.60 39.43 -15.18
CA PRO A 35 -31.26 39.69 -15.64
C PRO A 35 -30.76 38.46 -16.42
N SER A 36 -30.88 38.51 -17.74
CA SER A 36 -30.19 37.57 -18.62
C SER A 36 -28.69 37.73 -18.42
N LEU A 37 -28.04 36.70 -17.89
CA LEU A 37 -26.58 36.68 -17.77
C LEU A 37 -25.97 36.87 -19.17
N PRO A 38 -25.12 37.89 -19.40
CA PRO A 38 -24.54 38.12 -20.72
C PRO A 38 -23.62 36.95 -21.09
N GLY A 39 -24.03 36.17 -22.09
CA GLY A 39 -23.44 34.88 -22.45
C GLY A 39 -22.06 34.94 -23.14
N ARG A 40 -21.11 35.71 -22.58
CA ARG A 40 -19.74 35.88 -23.11
C ARG A 40 -18.61 35.86 -22.07
N THR A 41 -18.90 35.60 -20.79
CA THR A 41 -17.87 35.58 -19.71
C THR A 41 -17.36 34.17 -19.36
N VAL A 42 -17.76 33.13 -20.09
CA VAL A 42 -17.21 31.76 -19.97
C VAL A 42 -16.39 31.44 -21.22
N VAL A 43 -15.21 32.06 -21.32
CA VAL A 43 -14.28 31.88 -22.43
C VAL A 43 -12.86 31.69 -21.86
N HIS A 44 -12.20 30.63 -22.34
CA HIS A 44 -10.85 30.18 -22.00
C HIS A 44 -10.52 29.99 -20.50
N LEU A 45 -10.85 28.79 -19.99
CA LEU A 45 -10.06 28.13 -18.94
C LEU A 45 -8.63 27.79 -19.44
N GLY A 46 -8.46 27.57 -20.75
CA GLY A 46 -7.17 27.29 -21.38
C GLY A 46 -6.16 28.45 -21.42
N ASP A 47 -6.57 29.70 -21.23
CA ASP A 47 -5.68 30.88 -21.20
C ASP A 47 -4.95 31.04 -19.85
N ALA A 48 -5.04 30.07 -18.94
CA ALA A 48 -4.39 30.10 -17.63
C ALA A 48 -2.86 30.31 -17.71
N GLY A 49 -2.22 29.96 -18.82
CA GLY A 49 -0.80 30.25 -19.09
C GLY A 49 -0.43 31.73 -19.21
N ARG A 50 -1.41 32.66 -19.20
CA ARG A 50 -1.20 34.12 -19.26
C ARG A 50 -1.73 34.90 -18.04
N ARG A 51 -2.25 34.23 -17.01
CA ARG A 51 -2.80 34.90 -15.80
C ARG A 51 -1.90 34.67 -14.59
N GLU A 52 -1.90 35.63 -13.67
CA GLU A 52 -1.12 35.49 -12.43
C GLU A 52 -1.63 34.30 -11.60
N PRO A 53 -0.75 33.51 -10.94
CA PRO A 53 -1.16 32.31 -10.21
C PRO A 53 -2.27 32.56 -9.18
N VAL A 54 -2.18 33.67 -8.44
CA VAL A 54 -3.15 34.10 -7.42
C VAL A 54 -4.55 34.32 -8.02
N GLN A 55 -4.64 34.80 -9.27
CA GLN A 55 -5.94 34.99 -9.94
C GLN A 55 -6.60 33.65 -10.28
N VAL A 56 -5.81 32.65 -10.69
CA VAL A 56 -6.30 31.29 -10.97
C VAL A 56 -6.78 30.61 -9.70
N GLU A 57 -5.99 30.68 -8.62
CA GLU A 57 -6.35 30.09 -7.31
C GLU A 57 -7.60 30.76 -6.72
N ASN A 58 -7.75 32.09 -6.83
CA ASN A 58 -8.97 32.79 -6.42
C ASN A 58 -10.20 32.34 -7.23
N VAL A 59 -10.09 32.17 -8.55
CA VAL A 59 -11.18 31.66 -9.39
C VAL A 59 -11.53 30.22 -9.01
N HIS A 60 -10.54 29.36 -8.77
CA HIS A 60 -10.76 27.98 -8.34
C HIS A 60 -11.43 27.93 -6.95
N ALA A 61 -11.03 28.79 -6.00
CA ALA A 61 -11.65 28.89 -4.69
C ALA A 61 -13.12 29.35 -4.75
N ILE A 62 -13.44 30.33 -5.61
CA ILE A 62 -14.81 30.80 -5.84
C ILE A 62 -15.65 29.71 -6.51
N LEU A 63 -15.13 29.02 -7.52
CA LEU A 63 -15.82 27.91 -8.18
C LEU A 63 -16.10 26.76 -7.21
N ALA A 64 -15.15 26.39 -6.35
CA ALA A 64 -15.35 25.36 -5.34
C ALA A 64 -16.48 25.71 -4.36
N ALA A 65 -16.49 26.93 -3.82
CA ALA A 65 -17.55 27.39 -2.94
C ALA A 65 -18.92 27.43 -3.64
N ALA A 66 -18.96 27.89 -4.89
CA ALA A 66 -20.18 28.01 -5.69
C ALA A 66 -20.77 26.66 -6.13
N ALA A 67 -19.93 25.64 -6.35
CA ALA A 67 -20.35 24.31 -6.80
C ALA A 67 -21.38 23.64 -5.87
N SER A 68 -21.33 23.95 -4.57
CA SER A 68 -22.33 23.53 -3.57
C SER A 68 -23.78 23.99 -3.87
N ARG A 69 -23.96 24.96 -4.78
CA ARG A 69 -25.25 25.54 -5.18
C ARG A 69 -25.56 25.34 -6.67
N PHE A 70 -24.75 24.58 -7.40
CA PHE A 70 -24.95 24.33 -8.83
C PHE A 70 -26.06 23.30 -9.08
N THR A 71 -26.76 23.44 -10.21
CA THR A 71 -27.68 22.41 -10.70
C THR A 71 -26.88 21.22 -11.26
N PRO A 72 -27.47 20.01 -11.38
CA PRO A 72 -26.79 18.88 -12.01
C PRO A 72 -26.28 19.21 -13.42
N GLN A 73 -27.04 19.99 -14.20
CA GLN A 73 -26.67 20.44 -15.54
C GLN A 73 -25.44 21.37 -15.53
N HIS A 74 -25.33 22.28 -14.55
CA HIS A 74 -24.16 23.15 -14.41
C HIS A 74 -22.91 22.34 -13.99
N LEU A 75 -23.07 21.31 -13.17
CA LEU A 75 -21.98 20.40 -12.77
C LEU A 75 -21.52 19.53 -13.96
N ASP A 76 -22.45 18.97 -14.73
CA ASP A 76 -22.12 18.18 -15.93
C ASP A 76 -21.42 19.02 -17.01
N HIS A 77 -21.83 20.28 -17.18
CA HIS A 77 -21.11 21.24 -18.03
C HIS A 77 -19.71 21.57 -17.47
N LEU A 78 -19.58 21.79 -16.16
CA LEU A 78 -18.28 22.01 -15.51
C LEU A 78 -17.33 20.82 -15.72
N PHE A 79 -17.78 19.58 -15.54
CA PHE A 79 -16.97 18.38 -15.77
C PHE A 79 -16.57 18.22 -17.24
N THR A 80 -17.45 18.61 -18.17
CA THR A 80 -17.12 18.67 -19.61
C THR A 80 -16.00 19.67 -19.87
N LEU A 81 -16.06 20.86 -19.28
CA LEU A 81 -15.00 21.89 -19.39
C LEU A 81 -13.68 21.46 -18.72
N VAL A 82 -13.73 20.74 -17.59
CA VAL A 82 -12.53 20.15 -16.95
C VAL A 82 -11.88 19.12 -17.88
N SER A 83 -12.68 18.23 -18.50
CA SER A 83 -12.16 17.22 -19.43
C SER A 83 -11.53 17.85 -20.68
N GLN A 84 -12.18 18.85 -21.28
CA GLN A 84 -11.65 19.58 -22.45
C GLN A 84 -10.38 20.37 -22.12
N SER A 85 -10.33 21.02 -20.95
CA SER A 85 -9.12 21.74 -20.54
C SER A 85 -7.96 20.80 -20.21
N TRP A 86 -8.24 19.62 -19.63
CA TRP A 86 -7.23 18.60 -19.30
C TRP A 86 -6.36 18.18 -20.48
N GLU A 87 -6.95 17.99 -21.67
CA GLU A 87 -6.23 17.58 -22.88
C GLU A 87 -5.21 18.64 -23.31
N SER A 88 -5.62 19.92 -23.33
CA SER A 88 -4.78 21.07 -23.73
C SER A 88 -3.88 21.66 -22.64
N ALA A 89 -4.04 21.23 -21.39
CA ALA A 89 -3.36 21.81 -20.23
C ALA A 89 -1.88 21.44 -20.12
N SER A 90 -1.08 22.36 -19.57
CA SER A 90 0.21 22.03 -18.95
C SER A 90 0.01 21.33 -17.59
N ASP A 91 0.96 20.51 -17.17
CA ASP A 91 0.82 19.70 -15.94
C ASP A 91 0.61 20.52 -14.65
N ARG A 92 1.22 21.71 -14.54
CA ARG A 92 0.94 22.66 -13.44
C ARG A 92 -0.53 23.14 -13.41
N TYR A 93 -1.21 23.19 -14.56
CA TYR A 93 -2.63 23.51 -14.61
C TYR A 93 -3.49 22.26 -14.35
N ARG A 94 -3.06 21.07 -14.80
CA ARG A 94 -3.69 19.78 -14.46
C ARG A 94 -3.71 19.57 -12.94
N GLU A 95 -2.59 19.78 -12.25
CA GLU A 95 -2.49 19.81 -10.79
C GLU A 95 -3.55 20.74 -10.15
N LYS A 96 -3.67 21.98 -10.61
CA LYS A 96 -4.66 22.94 -10.12
C LYS A 96 -6.12 22.60 -10.49
N LEU A 97 -6.36 21.82 -11.54
CA LEU A 97 -7.67 21.21 -11.83
C LEU A 97 -7.98 20.06 -10.85
N LEU A 98 -7.00 19.22 -10.52
CA LEU A 98 -7.15 18.14 -9.53
C LEU A 98 -7.44 18.68 -8.13
N GLU A 99 -6.74 19.74 -7.70
CA GLU A 99 -7.05 20.45 -6.45
C GLU A 99 -8.51 20.94 -6.43
N LEU A 100 -8.97 21.55 -7.53
CA LEU A 100 -10.32 22.11 -7.66
C LEU A 100 -11.40 21.02 -7.57
N ILE A 101 -11.33 19.98 -8.40
CA ILE A 101 -12.35 18.92 -8.40
C ILE A 101 -12.26 18.07 -7.12
N GLY A 102 -11.04 17.83 -6.60
CA GLY A 102 -10.81 17.21 -5.30
C GLY A 102 -11.55 17.94 -4.17
N LYS A 103 -11.45 19.28 -4.14
CA LYS A 103 -12.15 20.10 -3.15
C LYS A 103 -13.68 20.05 -3.33
N ILE A 104 -14.20 20.18 -4.55
CA ILE A 104 -15.64 20.10 -4.82
C ILE A 104 -16.22 18.74 -4.37
N GLY A 105 -15.47 17.64 -4.58
CA GLY A 105 -15.88 16.31 -4.13
C GLY A 105 -15.93 16.12 -2.61
N LYS A 106 -15.08 16.84 -1.86
CA LYS A 106 -15.11 16.86 -0.38
C LYS A 106 -16.23 17.74 0.17
N ASP A 107 -16.45 18.91 -0.45
CA ASP A 107 -17.42 19.90 0.02
C ASP A 107 -18.89 19.49 -0.29
N ASP A 108 -19.12 18.47 -1.13
CA ASP A 108 -20.45 17.93 -1.44
C ASP A 108 -21.09 17.16 -0.27
N ARG A 109 -22.11 17.76 0.34
CA ARG A 109 -22.92 17.15 1.41
C ARG A 109 -23.97 16.15 0.90
N SER A 110 -24.22 16.07 -0.41
CA SER A 110 -25.27 15.22 -1.01
C SER A 110 -24.78 13.84 -1.47
N GLY A 111 -23.46 13.68 -1.65
CA GLY A 111 -22.82 12.50 -2.24
C GLY A 111 -22.98 12.38 -3.76
N LYS A 112 -23.97 13.05 -4.37
CA LYS A 112 -24.29 12.93 -5.81
C LYS A 112 -23.24 13.59 -6.70
N THR A 113 -22.62 14.67 -6.23
CA THR A 113 -21.55 15.38 -6.94
C THR A 113 -20.21 14.69 -6.68
N ALA A 114 -19.98 14.23 -5.44
CA ALA A 114 -18.82 13.42 -5.08
C ALA A 114 -18.72 12.16 -5.97
N SER A 115 -19.81 11.41 -6.13
CA SER A 115 -19.86 10.20 -6.97
C SER A 115 -19.40 10.47 -8.43
N LYS A 116 -19.91 11.54 -9.06
CA LYS A 116 -19.50 11.96 -10.41
C LYS A 116 -18.04 12.41 -10.49
N ILE A 117 -17.55 13.09 -9.45
CA ILE A 117 -16.14 13.54 -9.37
C ILE A 117 -15.19 12.36 -9.19
N LEU A 118 -15.61 11.31 -8.47
CA LEU A 118 -14.83 10.08 -8.35
C LEU A 118 -14.70 9.37 -9.70
N ASP A 119 -15.79 9.24 -10.47
CA ASP A 119 -15.71 8.67 -11.82
C ASP A 119 -14.87 9.55 -12.78
N LEU A 120 -14.96 10.89 -12.67
CA LEU A 120 -14.10 11.80 -13.43
C LEU A 120 -12.62 11.61 -13.09
N LEU A 121 -12.24 11.66 -11.80
CA LEU A 121 -10.87 11.44 -11.33
C LEU A 121 -10.33 10.06 -11.74
N TRP A 122 -11.17 9.03 -11.63
CA TRP A 122 -10.85 7.68 -12.07
C TRP A 122 -10.53 7.63 -13.57
N ASN A 123 -11.39 8.21 -14.40
CA ASN A 123 -11.20 8.23 -15.85
C ASN A 123 -9.96 9.04 -16.27
N LEU A 124 -9.71 10.20 -15.64
CA LEU A 124 -8.50 11.00 -15.89
C LEU A 124 -7.21 10.23 -15.55
N ALA A 125 -7.19 9.49 -14.45
CA ALA A 125 -6.06 8.65 -14.03
C ALA A 125 -5.81 7.42 -14.94
N HIS A 126 -6.77 7.06 -15.80
CA HIS A 126 -6.66 5.95 -16.77
C HIS A 126 -6.29 6.39 -18.19
N LEU A 127 -6.19 7.70 -18.46
CA LEU A 127 -5.80 8.21 -19.78
C LEU A 127 -4.35 7.80 -20.14
N PRO A 128 -4.10 7.30 -21.37
CA PRO A 128 -2.80 6.72 -21.72
C PRO A 128 -1.65 7.73 -21.65
N HIS A 129 -1.89 9.00 -21.98
CA HIS A 129 -0.84 10.04 -22.06
C HIS A 129 -0.58 10.79 -20.74
N VAL A 130 -1.29 10.47 -19.65
CA VAL A 130 -1.11 11.15 -18.35
C VAL A 130 0.16 10.65 -17.63
N SER A 131 0.95 11.58 -17.07
CA SER A 131 2.23 11.28 -16.42
C SER A 131 2.10 10.50 -15.11
N ARG A 132 3.20 9.95 -14.57
CA ARG A 132 3.20 9.21 -13.29
C ARG A 132 2.68 10.09 -12.14
N GLU A 133 3.11 11.34 -12.13
CA GLU A 133 2.84 12.37 -11.11
C GLU A 133 1.36 12.77 -11.14
N MET A 134 0.81 13.01 -12.33
CA MET A 134 -0.60 13.34 -12.51
C MET A 134 -1.53 12.17 -12.16
N VAL A 135 -1.11 10.92 -12.37
CA VAL A 135 -1.84 9.74 -11.85
C VAL A 135 -1.85 9.74 -10.32
N GLU A 136 -0.71 9.93 -9.66
CA GLU A 136 -0.66 9.94 -8.18
C GLU A 136 -1.53 11.05 -7.59
N LEU A 137 -1.44 12.28 -8.10
CA LEU A 137 -2.28 13.40 -7.63
C LEU A 137 -3.78 13.13 -7.82
N ALA A 138 -4.18 12.54 -8.95
CA ALA A 138 -5.58 12.19 -9.19
C ALA A 138 -6.07 11.11 -8.21
N LEU A 139 -5.19 10.15 -7.87
CA LEU A 139 -5.48 9.09 -6.91
C LEU A 139 -5.46 9.57 -5.46
N ASP A 140 -4.61 10.51 -5.09
CA ASP A 140 -4.65 11.15 -3.77
C ASP A 140 -5.94 11.95 -3.60
N ALA A 141 -6.36 12.74 -4.60
CA ALA A 141 -7.66 13.42 -4.58
C ALA A 141 -8.83 12.42 -4.47
N HIS A 142 -8.82 11.35 -5.27
CA HIS A 142 -9.85 10.31 -5.29
C HIS A 142 -9.93 9.53 -3.95
N SER A 143 -8.78 9.12 -3.40
CA SER A 143 -8.69 8.50 -2.07
C SER A 143 -9.18 9.44 -0.98
N SER A 144 -8.77 10.70 -1.02
CA SER A 144 -9.06 11.68 0.02
C SER A 144 -10.56 12.04 0.05
N ILE A 145 -11.24 12.11 -1.10
CA ILE A 145 -12.72 12.16 -1.14
C ILE A 145 -13.34 10.91 -0.46
N LEU A 146 -12.95 9.69 -0.87
CA LEU A 146 -13.51 8.43 -0.35
C LEU A 146 -13.14 8.06 1.10
N ILE A 147 -12.26 8.84 1.74
CA ILE A 147 -11.77 8.61 3.12
C ILE A 147 -12.17 9.76 4.06
N GLU A 148 -12.29 11.00 3.57
CA GLU A 148 -12.58 12.19 4.39
C GLU A 148 -13.98 12.77 4.18
N SER A 149 -14.68 12.44 3.09
CA SER A 149 -16.04 12.96 2.86
C SER A 149 -17.08 12.23 3.70
N TYR A 150 -17.81 13.00 4.51
CA TYR A 150 -18.96 12.52 5.30
C TYR A 150 -20.14 12.03 4.44
N SER A 151 -20.18 12.31 3.14
CA SER A 151 -21.28 11.95 2.24
C SER A 151 -21.02 10.69 1.41
N THR A 152 -19.74 10.33 1.17
CA THR A 152 -19.37 9.13 0.41
C THR A 152 -19.66 7.86 1.22
N LYS A 153 -20.24 6.85 0.56
CA LYS A 153 -20.69 5.62 1.22
C LYS A 153 -19.67 4.50 1.07
N GLU A 154 -19.65 3.55 2.01
CA GLU A 154 -18.82 2.34 1.90
C GLU A 154 -19.07 1.57 0.60
N GLY A 155 -20.31 1.57 0.08
CA GLY A 155 -20.63 0.95 -1.20
C GLY A 155 -19.85 1.56 -2.37
N GLU A 156 -19.56 2.86 -2.36
CA GLU A 156 -18.72 3.49 -3.39
C GLU A 156 -17.27 3.04 -3.22
N ARG A 157 -16.74 3.07 -2.00
CA ARG A 157 -15.38 2.55 -1.70
C ARG A 157 -15.22 1.09 -2.13
N ARG A 158 -16.20 0.22 -1.83
CA ARG A 158 -16.24 -1.18 -2.29
C ARG A 158 -16.35 -1.29 -3.83
N THR A 159 -17.09 -0.41 -4.49
CA THR A 159 -17.16 -0.36 -5.96
C THR A 159 -15.79 -0.04 -6.58
N TYR A 160 -15.06 0.95 -6.03
CA TYR A 160 -13.72 1.30 -6.51
C TYR A 160 -12.65 0.25 -6.17
N ILE A 161 -12.77 -0.46 -5.04
CA ILE A 161 -11.97 -1.66 -4.76
C ILE A 161 -12.20 -2.71 -5.85
N GLY A 162 -13.47 -2.97 -6.22
CA GLY A 162 -13.84 -3.87 -7.31
C GLY A 162 -13.23 -3.48 -8.66
N LYS A 163 -13.28 -2.20 -9.03
CA LYS A 163 -12.60 -1.67 -10.23
C LYS A 163 -11.10 -1.97 -10.20
N CYS A 164 -10.39 -1.58 -9.13
CA CYS A 164 -8.94 -1.82 -8.98
C CYS A 164 -8.55 -3.30 -9.13
N VAL A 165 -9.31 -4.22 -8.51
CA VAL A 165 -9.06 -5.67 -8.57
C VAL A 165 -9.23 -6.20 -10.00
N GLU A 166 -10.19 -5.69 -10.75
CA GLU A 166 -10.44 -6.11 -12.13
C GLU A 166 -9.35 -5.63 -13.10
N ASP A 167 -8.80 -4.43 -12.91
CA ASP A 167 -7.72 -3.93 -13.77
C ASP A 167 -6.38 -4.64 -13.47
N ILE A 168 -6.08 -4.89 -12.20
CA ILE A 168 -5.00 -5.81 -11.77
C ILE A 168 -5.18 -7.21 -12.40
N ARG A 169 -6.41 -7.75 -12.41
CA ARG A 169 -6.72 -9.07 -12.99
C ARG A 169 -6.49 -9.11 -14.50
N LYS A 170 -6.86 -8.07 -15.24
CA LYS A 170 -6.51 -7.88 -16.66
C LYS A 170 -5.01 -7.65 -16.87
N GLY A 171 -4.31 -7.17 -15.85
CA GLY A 171 -2.89 -6.80 -15.91
C GLY A 171 -2.66 -5.45 -16.58
N VAL A 172 -3.62 -4.53 -16.49
CA VAL A 172 -3.48 -3.10 -16.85
C VAL A 172 -3.48 -2.25 -15.58
N TRP A 173 -2.79 -1.12 -15.62
CA TRP A 173 -2.82 -0.13 -14.52
C TRP A 173 -2.43 -0.73 -13.15
N VAL A 174 -1.54 -1.72 -13.15
CA VAL A 174 -1.31 -2.64 -12.03
C VAL A 174 -0.68 -1.97 -10.81
N VAL A 175 0.40 -1.19 -11.01
CA VAL A 175 1.10 -0.51 -9.91
C VAL A 175 0.22 0.55 -9.24
N PRO A 176 -0.49 1.44 -9.99
CA PRO A 176 -1.48 2.33 -9.39
C PRO A 176 -2.64 1.59 -8.72
N GLY A 177 -3.12 0.48 -9.31
CA GLY A 177 -4.17 -0.36 -8.72
C GLY A 177 -3.82 -0.87 -7.32
N PHE A 178 -2.61 -1.39 -7.12
CA PHE A 178 -2.17 -1.82 -5.79
C PHE A 178 -1.97 -0.66 -4.81
N LYS A 179 -1.43 0.48 -5.27
CA LYS A 179 -1.35 1.69 -4.44
C LYS A 179 -2.74 2.15 -3.99
N GLN A 180 -3.73 2.12 -4.88
CA GLN A 180 -5.10 2.54 -4.60
C GLN A 180 -5.84 1.56 -3.68
N LEU A 181 -5.69 0.25 -3.88
CA LEU A 181 -6.20 -0.77 -2.95
C LEU A 181 -5.60 -0.61 -1.55
N HIS A 182 -4.28 -0.40 -1.45
CA HIS A 182 -3.59 -0.17 -0.19
C HIS A 182 -4.06 1.12 0.50
N ARG A 183 -4.26 2.22 -0.24
CA ARG A 183 -4.87 3.46 0.27
C ARG A 183 -6.28 3.22 0.82
N PHE A 184 -7.13 2.47 0.10
CA PHE A 184 -8.48 2.14 0.58
C PHE A 184 -8.48 1.22 1.81
N ALA A 185 -7.65 0.19 1.82
CA ALA A 185 -7.54 -0.75 2.94
C ALA A 185 -7.03 -0.06 4.23
N LYS A 186 -6.06 0.87 4.12
CA LYS A 186 -5.64 1.71 5.24
C LYS A 186 -6.68 2.77 5.64
N GLY A 187 -7.63 3.07 4.76
CA GLY A 187 -8.76 3.96 5.03
C GLY A 187 -9.73 3.45 6.10
N PHE A 188 -9.75 2.14 6.41
CA PHE A 188 -10.65 1.57 7.42
C PHE A 188 -10.20 1.84 8.88
N TYR A 189 -8.90 2.03 9.13
CA TYR A 189 -8.41 2.34 10.50
C TYR A 189 -8.85 3.73 11.00
N LYS A 190 -9.01 4.70 10.08
CA LYS A 190 -9.39 6.08 10.42
C LYS A 190 -10.80 6.18 11.00
N THR A 191 -11.67 5.22 10.70
CA THR A 191 -13.04 5.18 11.22
C THR A 191 -13.10 4.65 12.66
N ASN A 192 -12.23 3.69 13.01
CA ASN A 192 -12.33 2.91 14.25
C ASN A 192 -11.24 3.30 15.27
N TYR A 193 -11.19 4.59 15.64
CA TYR A 193 -10.35 5.16 16.72
C TYR A 193 -8.85 4.74 16.69
N GLY A 194 -8.31 4.43 15.50
CA GLY A 194 -6.91 4.05 15.32
C GLY A 194 -6.57 2.61 15.69
N GLN A 195 -7.54 1.76 16.04
CA GLN A 195 -7.28 0.31 16.14
C GLN A 195 -7.21 -0.34 14.75
N LYS A 196 -6.36 -1.36 14.61
CA LYS A 196 -6.28 -2.17 13.39
C LYS A 196 -7.53 -3.04 13.28
N ASP A 197 -8.44 -2.68 12.38
CA ASP A 197 -9.58 -3.53 12.03
C ASP A 197 -9.13 -4.68 11.10
N GLN A 198 -8.51 -5.69 11.71
CA GLN A 198 -8.03 -6.91 11.04
C GLN A 198 -9.18 -7.62 10.32
N HIS A 199 -10.39 -7.61 10.90
CA HIS A 199 -11.57 -8.26 10.35
C HIS A 199 -11.98 -7.65 9.00
N GLN A 200 -11.95 -6.32 8.84
CA GLN A 200 -12.25 -5.68 7.55
C GLN A 200 -11.22 -6.04 6.46
N ILE A 201 -9.94 -6.22 6.81
CA ILE A 201 -8.90 -6.63 5.86
C ILE A 201 -9.02 -8.12 5.51
N ALA A 202 -9.30 -8.98 6.50
CA ALA A 202 -9.62 -10.38 6.30
C ALA A 202 -10.84 -10.57 5.38
N GLU A 203 -11.89 -9.77 5.56
CA GLU A 203 -13.08 -9.82 4.72
C GLU A 203 -12.80 -9.35 3.28
N LEU A 204 -11.93 -8.35 3.07
CA LEU A 204 -11.52 -7.95 1.72
C LEU A 204 -10.66 -9.01 1.03
N GLN A 205 -9.76 -9.67 1.77
CA GLN A 205 -9.04 -10.85 1.26
C GLN A 205 -10.03 -11.96 0.89
N ARG A 206 -11.04 -12.25 1.72
CA ARG A 206 -12.06 -13.26 1.45
C ARG A 206 -12.95 -12.91 0.25
N GLN A 207 -13.36 -11.65 0.13
CA GLN A 207 -14.28 -11.18 -0.91
C GLN A 207 -13.65 -11.19 -2.31
N TYR A 208 -12.34 -10.89 -2.43
CA TYR A 208 -11.66 -10.70 -3.72
C TYR A 208 -10.52 -11.67 -4.01
N ASP A 209 -10.16 -12.55 -3.06
CA ASP A 209 -9.01 -13.48 -3.13
C ASP A 209 -7.69 -12.75 -3.46
N LEU A 210 -7.46 -11.62 -2.77
CA LEU A 210 -6.41 -10.64 -3.09
C LEU A 210 -5.00 -11.25 -3.11
N LEU A 211 -4.66 -12.15 -2.18
CA LEU A 211 -3.37 -12.86 -2.18
C LEU A 211 -3.17 -13.66 -3.47
N ARG A 212 -4.20 -14.37 -3.97
CA ARG A 212 -4.13 -15.08 -5.25
C ARG A 212 -4.11 -14.13 -6.45
N GLN A 213 -4.92 -13.08 -6.45
CA GLN A 213 -4.87 -12.06 -7.52
C GLN A 213 -3.47 -11.43 -7.58
N THR A 214 -2.83 -11.17 -6.43
CA THR A 214 -1.49 -10.60 -6.35
C THR A 214 -0.43 -11.59 -6.84
N CYS A 215 -0.45 -12.85 -6.42
CA CYS A 215 0.45 -13.89 -6.98
C CYS A 215 0.30 -13.99 -8.51
N ALA A 216 -0.93 -14.08 -9.02
CA ALA A 216 -1.20 -14.20 -10.45
C ALA A 216 -0.82 -12.93 -11.25
N SER A 217 -0.97 -11.75 -10.64
CA SER A 217 -0.55 -10.46 -11.21
C SER A 217 0.97 -10.34 -11.24
N LEU A 218 1.68 -10.79 -10.20
CA LEU A 218 3.14 -10.83 -10.14
C LEU A 218 3.72 -11.70 -11.26
N THR A 219 3.20 -12.92 -11.43
CA THR A 219 3.57 -13.82 -12.53
C THR A 219 3.30 -13.19 -13.90
N LYS A 220 2.18 -12.47 -14.08
CA LYS A 220 1.88 -11.71 -15.31
C LYS A 220 2.83 -10.54 -15.53
N CYS A 221 3.21 -9.79 -14.49
CA CYS A 221 4.17 -8.68 -14.58
C CYS A 221 5.53 -9.20 -15.06
N HIS A 222 6.06 -10.23 -14.40
CA HIS A 222 7.30 -10.88 -14.81
C HIS A 222 7.23 -11.43 -16.25
N SER A 223 6.10 -12.04 -16.63
CA SER A 223 5.90 -12.56 -18.00
C SER A 223 5.77 -11.46 -19.07
N LYS A 224 5.38 -10.24 -18.69
CA LYS A 224 5.38 -9.07 -19.59
C LYS A 224 6.77 -8.45 -19.71
N ALA A 225 7.46 -8.27 -18.58
CA ALA A 225 8.82 -7.74 -18.55
C ALA A 225 9.79 -8.61 -19.38
N LEU A 226 9.67 -9.94 -19.29
CA LEU A 226 10.42 -10.87 -20.14
C LEU A 226 10.17 -10.65 -21.63
N LYS A 227 8.91 -10.50 -22.06
CA LYS A 227 8.58 -10.28 -23.48
C LYS A 227 9.10 -8.94 -24.02
N GLU A 228 9.07 -7.90 -23.20
CA GLU A 228 9.66 -6.60 -23.56
C GLU A 228 11.19 -6.71 -23.71
N CYS A 229 11.85 -7.46 -22.83
CA CYS A 229 13.27 -7.79 -22.94
C CYS A 229 13.61 -8.66 -24.17
N GLU A 230 12.80 -9.69 -24.46
CA GLU A 230 12.92 -10.53 -25.66
C GLU A 230 12.82 -9.71 -26.95
N VAL A 231 11.89 -8.74 -27.02
CA VAL A 231 11.73 -7.81 -28.16
C VAL A 231 12.93 -6.86 -28.32
N LYS A 232 13.62 -6.51 -27.23
CA LYS A 232 14.80 -5.64 -27.24
C LYS A 232 16.14 -6.38 -27.36
N GLY A 233 16.16 -7.69 -27.16
CA GLY A 233 17.40 -8.47 -27.02
C GLY A 233 18.15 -8.21 -25.71
N GLU A 234 17.46 -7.70 -24.69
CA GLU A 234 18.02 -7.33 -23.38
C GLU A 234 17.78 -8.44 -22.33
N SER A 235 18.65 -8.52 -21.32
CA SER A 235 18.40 -9.33 -20.12
C SER A 235 17.43 -8.63 -19.17
N LEU A 236 16.54 -9.38 -18.50
CA LEU A 236 15.64 -8.82 -17.48
C LEU A 236 16.43 -8.09 -16.37
N GLY A 237 16.10 -6.82 -16.16
CA GLY A 237 16.69 -5.98 -15.12
C GLY A 237 15.63 -5.30 -14.26
N GLY A 238 16.08 -4.62 -13.20
CA GLY A 238 15.18 -3.86 -12.33
C GLY A 238 14.43 -2.75 -13.07
N GLU A 239 15.11 -2.06 -13.99
CA GLU A 239 14.59 -0.89 -14.70
C GLU A 239 13.78 -1.23 -15.97
N THR A 240 13.67 -2.51 -16.34
CA THR A 240 12.85 -2.96 -17.48
C THR A 240 11.41 -2.49 -17.31
N LEU A 241 10.88 -1.68 -18.24
CA LEU A 241 9.50 -1.16 -18.17
C LEU A 241 8.50 -2.26 -18.54
N VAL A 242 7.46 -2.46 -17.72
CA VAL A 242 6.49 -3.56 -17.89
C VAL A 242 5.24 -3.16 -18.69
N ASP A 243 4.87 -1.88 -18.61
CA ASP A 243 3.71 -1.28 -19.27
C ASP A 243 4.03 0.09 -19.89
N GLY A 244 5.32 0.39 -20.06
CA GLY A 244 5.83 1.70 -20.50
C GLY A 244 5.77 2.81 -19.44
N LYS A 245 5.10 2.59 -18.30
CA LYS A 245 4.97 3.58 -17.21
C LYS A 245 5.62 3.17 -15.89
N TYR A 246 5.83 1.89 -15.62
CA TYR A 246 6.45 1.39 -14.39
C TYR A 246 7.51 0.33 -14.66
N SER A 247 8.57 0.35 -13.87
CA SER A 247 9.67 -0.64 -13.92
C SER A 247 9.26 -1.99 -13.33
N HIS A 248 9.97 -3.05 -13.72
CA HIS A 248 9.81 -4.40 -13.17
C HIS A 248 10.10 -4.41 -11.67
N ARG A 249 11.11 -3.68 -11.23
CA ARG A 249 11.41 -3.41 -9.81
C ARG A 249 10.22 -2.78 -9.08
N GLU A 250 9.61 -1.73 -9.62
CA GLU A 250 8.40 -1.12 -9.03
C GLU A 250 7.23 -2.12 -8.99
N CYS A 251 7.09 -2.98 -9.99
CA CYS A 251 6.04 -4.01 -9.99
C CYS A 251 6.26 -5.06 -8.90
N VAL A 252 7.45 -5.65 -8.80
CA VAL A 252 7.76 -6.67 -7.78
C VAL A 252 7.65 -6.09 -6.36
N ASP A 253 8.21 -4.88 -6.14
CA ASP A 253 8.19 -4.20 -4.85
C ASP A 253 6.75 -3.90 -4.36
N ILE A 254 5.85 -3.39 -5.22
CA ILE A 254 4.48 -3.08 -4.79
C ILE A 254 3.67 -4.36 -4.50
N HIS A 255 3.90 -5.45 -5.24
CA HIS A 255 3.24 -6.74 -5.00
C HIS A 255 3.66 -7.35 -3.66
N LEU A 256 4.97 -7.43 -3.40
CA LEU A 256 5.49 -7.99 -2.15
C LEU A 256 5.05 -7.15 -0.93
N LYS A 257 5.07 -5.81 -1.05
CA LYS A 257 4.57 -4.91 0.00
C LYS A 257 3.07 -5.03 0.23
N PHE A 258 2.27 -5.19 -0.83
CA PHE A 258 0.82 -5.37 -0.67
C PHE A 258 0.46 -6.72 -0.04
N MET A 259 1.18 -7.79 -0.38
CA MET A 259 0.99 -9.09 0.30
C MET A 259 1.41 -9.01 1.77
N ALA A 260 2.58 -8.44 2.10
CA ALA A 260 3.00 -8.23 3.49
C ALA A 260 1.96 -7.43 4.30
N PHE A 261 1.40 -6.37 3.71
CA PHE A 261 0.29 -5.62 4.30
C PHE A 261 -0.95 -6.49 4.58
N LEU A 262 -1.44 -7.26 3.60
CA LEU A 262 -2.62 -8.13 3.80
C LEU A 262 -2.43 -9.15 4.92
N LEU A 263 -1.20 -9.66 5.09
CA LEU A 263 -0.85 -10.64 6.12
C LEU A 263 -0.74 -9.99 7.50
N GLN A 264 0.10 -8.97 7.64
CA GLN A 264 0.48 -8.36 8.91
C GLN A 264 -0.59 -7.41 9.48
N ASP A 265 -1.36 -6.75 8.62
CA ASP A 265 -2.48 -5.90 9.03
C ASP A 265 -3.83 -6.63 9.03
N GLY A 266 -3.95 -7.76 8.32
CA GLY A 266 -5.13 -8.65 8.37
C GLY A 266 -5.04 -9.77 9.41
N ALA A 267 -3.87 -10.01 10.01
CA ALA A 267 -3.55 -11.19 10.81
C ALA A 267 -3.83 -12.52 10.07
N LEU A 268 -3.33 -12.61 8.83
CA LEU A 268 -3.53 -13.75 7.94
C LEU A 268 -2.20 -14.46 7.66
N TYR A 269 -2.23 -15.79 7.55
CA TYR A 269 -1.09 -16.58 7.10
C TYR A 269 -1.07 -16.72 5.57
N VAL A 270 0.14 -16.82 4.99
CA VAL A 270 0.32 -17.17 3.57
C VAL A 270 -0.08 -18.64 3.38
N PRO A 271 -1.10 -18.96 2.57
CA PRO A 271 -1.40 -20.35 2.26
C PRO A 271 -0.23 -20.96 1.49
N THR A 272 0.12 -22.22 1.76
CA THR A 272 1.31 -22.90 1.19
C THR A 272 1.40 -22.72 -0.32
N LYS A 273 0.29 -22.95 -1.04
CA LYS A 273 0.21 -22.81 -2.49
C LYS A 273 0.48 -21.38 -3.00
N ARG A 274 0.36 -20.33 -2.17
CA ARG A 274 0.68 -18.94 -2.54
C ARG A 274 2.17 -18.64 -2.33
N ALA A 275 2.76 -19.13 -1.23
CA ALA A 275 4.20 -19.04 -1.01
C ALA A 275 4.99 -19.73 -2.14
N PHE A 276 4.52 -20.90 -2.59
CA PHE A 276 5.13 -21.62 -3.71
C PHE A 276 5.04 -20.83 -5.03
N ASP A 277 3.90 -20.21 -5.37
CA ASP A 277 3.78 -19.34 -6.56
C ASP A 277 4.79 -18.17 -6.53
N ILE A 278 5.00 -17.55 -5.36
CA ILE A 278 5.98 -16.44 -5.19
C ILE A 278 7.41 -16.97 -5.40
N TRP A 279 7.75 -18.09 -4.76
CA TRP A 279 9.07 -18.71 -4.88
C TRP A 279 9.38 -19.14 -6.33
N ASP A 280 8.42 -19.80 -6.98
CA ASP A 280 8.55 -20.31 -8.34
C ASP A 280 8.55 -19.18 -9.39
N THR A 281 7.99 -18.01 -9.07
CA THR A 281 8.05 -16.83 -9.94
C THR A 281 9.37 -16.06 -9.82
N LEU A 282 9.89 -15.84 -8.60
CA LEU A 282 10.99 -14.90 -8.34
C LEU A 282 12.35 -15.54 -7.98
N ILE A 283 12.38 -16.80 -7.53
CA ILE A 283 13.62 -17.46 -7.07
C ILE A 283 13.98 -18.65 -7.96
N ALA A 284 13.05 -19.59 -8.17
CA ALA A 284 13.31 -20.82 -8.94
C ALA A 284 13.14 -20.65 -10.47
N ASN A 285 12.54 -19.55 -10.93
CA ASN A 285 12.40 -19.22 -12.34
C ASN A 285 13.79 -19.01 -12.99
N PRO A 286 14.15 -19.77 -14.05
CA PRO A 286 15.43 -19.59 -14.75
C PRO A 286 15.65 -18.16 -15.28
N ASN A 287 14.58 -17.46 -15.59
CA ASN A 287 14.60 -16.13 -16.20
C ASN A 287 14.45 -14.99 -15.18
N ALA A 288 14.35 -15.27 -13.87
CA ALA A 288 14.35 -14.24 -12.84
C ALA A 288 15.74 -13.62 -12.68
N CYS A 289 15.80 -12.30 -12.43
CA CYS A 289 17.06 -11.59 -12.24
C CYS A 289 17.49 -11.57 -10.76
N ASP A 290 18.71 -11.11 -10.47
CA ASP A 290 19.21 -11.08 -9.08
C ASP A 290 18.44 -10.10 -8.18
N MET A 291 17.79 -9.10 -8.78
CA MET A 291 16.88 -8.18 -8.10
C MET A 291 15.62 -8.91 -7.60
N ASP A 292 15.06 -9.83 -8.41
CA ASP A 292 13.91 -10.65 -8.04
C ASP A 292 14.23 -11.58 -6.87
N ARG A 293 15.33 -12.36 -6.99
CA ARG A 293 15.86 -13.22 -5.94
C ARG A 293 16.03 -12.45 -4.63
N LYS A 294 16.74 -11.32 -4.67
CA LYS A 294 17.08 -10.50 -3.52
C LYS A 294 15.86 -9.87 -2.83
N LEU A 295 14.83 -9.47 -3.59
CA LEU A 295 13.57 -8.99 -3.00
C LEU A 295 12.75 -10.13 -2.41
N ALA A 296 12.66 -11.27 -3.10
CA ALA A 296 11.91 -12.43 -2.63
C ALA A 296 12.51 -13.04 -1.35
N PHE A 297 13.84 -13.24 -1.30
CA PHE A 297 14.51 -13.74 -0.09
C PHE A 297 14.28 -12.81 1.10
N LYS A 298 14.40 -11.49 0.93
CA LYS A 298 14.09 -10.51 2.01
C LYS A 298 12.62 -10.55 2.46
N TRP A 299 11.70 -10.82 1.53
CA TRP A 299 10.29 -10.93 1.85
C TRP A 299 9.98 -12.19 2.67
N PHE A 300 10.56 -13.35 2.30
CA PHE A 300 10.44 -14.58 3.09
C PHE A 300 11.13 -14.47 4.45
N ASP A 301 12.31 -13.84 4.51
CA ASP A 301 13.09 -13.64 5.73
C ASP A 301 12.32 -12.84 6.80
N VAL A 302 11.69 -11.73 6.40
CA VAL A 302 10.81 -10.93 7.28
C VAL A 302 9.47 -11.64 7.51
N GLY A 303 8.93 -12.30 6.49
CA GLY A 303 7.63 -12.97 6.49
C GLY A 303 7.60 -14.34 7.20
N MET A 304 8.66 -14.77 7.89
CA MET A 304 8.67 -16.04 8.63
C MET A 304 7.53 -16.17 9.64
N GLY A 305 7.14 -15.07 10.29
CA GLY A 305 5.98 -15.03 11.21
C GLY A 305 4.61 -15.05 10.51
N ASP A 306 4.56 -14.72 9.22
CA ASP A 306 3.35 -14.66 8.39
C ASP A 306 3.05 -16.02 7.71
N MET A 307 3.73 -17.10 8.10
CA MET A 307 3.56 -18.45 7.57
C MET A 307 3.33 -19.47 8.69
N GLU A 308 2.36 -20.38 8.51
CA GLU A 308 2.18 -21.52 9.41
C GLU A 308 3.37 -22.49 9.35
N LEU A 309 3.65 -23.19 10.45
CA LEU A 309 4.81 -24.10 10.56
C LEU A 309 4.83 -25.19 9.47
N GLU A 310 3.68 -25.73 9.08
CA GLU A 310 3.61 -26.69 7.96
C GLU A 310 4.09 -26.05 6.64
N THR A 311 3.65 -24.83 6.35
CA THR A 311 4.09 -24.06 5.17
C THR A 311 5.59 -23.78 5.22
N GLN A 312 6.12 -23.40 6.40
CA GLN A 312 7.57 -23.18 6.59
C GLN A 312 8.37 -24.45 6.26
N THR A 313 7.99 -25.59 6.86
CA THR A 313 8.67 -26.88 6.66
C THR A 313 8.59 -27.36 5.21
N GLN A 314 7.42 -27.26 4.57
CA GLN A 314 7.25 -27.64 3.16
C GLN A 314 8.07 -26.76 2.21
N LEU A 315 8.12 -25.43 2.42
CA LEU A 315 9.00 -24.54 1.65
C LEU A 315 10.46 -24.91 1.84
N PHE A 316 10.90 -25.13 3.07
CA PHE A 316 12.29 -25.44 3.37
C PHE A 316 12.76 -26.71 2.67
N GLN A 317 12.04 -27.82 2.87
CA GLN A 317 12.39 -29.13 2.32
C GLN A 317 12.23 -29.23 0.79
N THR A 318 11.26 -28.50 0.20
CA THR A 318 10.96 -28.65 -1.24
C THR A 318 11.47 -27.51 -2.12
N ARG A 319 11.94 -26.40 -1.55
CA ARG A 319 12.40 -25.20 -2.28
C ARG A 319 13.69 -24.59 -1.72
N VAL A 320 13.77 -24.26 -0.43
CA VAL A 320 14.95 -23.56 0.13
C VAL A 320 16.21 -24.43 0.04
N LEU A 321 16.11 -25.71 0.43
CA LEU A 321 17.18 -26.71 0.32
C LEU A 321 17.42 -27.21 -1.12
N LYS A 322 16.88 -26.51 -2.13
CA LYS A 322 17.06 -26.79 -3.57
C LYS A 322 17.42 -25.52 -4.36
N VAL A 323 17.81 -24.45 -3.67
CA VAL A 323 18.45 -23.30 -4.31
C VAL A 323 19.81 -23.74 -4.84
N ASP A 324 20.19 -23.21 -6.00
CA ASP A 324 21.53 -23.33 -6.55
C ASP A 324 22.47 -22.44 -5.73
N PRO A 325 23.49 -22.97 -5.02
CA PRO A 325 24.37 -22.18 -4.16
C PRO A 325 25.10 -21.05 -4.91
N LEU A 326 25.30 -21.18 -6.22
CA LEU A 326 25.91 -20.14 -7.06
C LEU A 326 25.02 -18.90 -7.24
N LYS A 327 23.74 -18.99 -6.86
CA LYS A 327 22.73 -17.91 -6.92
C LYS A 327 22.36 -17.36 -5.53
N LEU A 328 23.06 -17.79 -4.48
CA LEU A 328 22.82 -17.35 -3.11
C LEU A 328 23.54 -16.01 -2.84
N ASP A 329 22.78 -14.93 -2.65
CA ASP A 329 23.30 -13.66 -2.15
C ASP A 329 23.15 -13.57 -0.61
N GLN A 330 23.64 -12.50 0.03
CA GLN A 330 23.54 -12.33 1.48
C GLN A 330 22.08 -12.38 2.00
N ALA A 331 21.09 -11.94 1.21
CA ALA A 331 19.69 -12.06 1.59
C ALA A 331 19.21 -13.51 1.47
N GLY A 332 19.63 -14.23 0.43
CA GLY A 332 19.43 -15.67 0.30
C GLY A 332 20.01 -16.47 1.47
N TYR A 333 21.25 -16.16 1.90
CA TYR A 333 21.85 -16.81 3.06
C TYR A 333 21.11 -16.49 4.37
N GLN A 334 20.76 -15.23 4.61
CA GLN A 334 20.01 -14.84 5.82
C GLN A 334 18.64 -15.52 5.88
N CYS A 335 17.93 -15.60 4.75
CA CYS A 335 16.66 -16.33 4.61
C CYS A 335 16.85 -17.84 4.87
N LEU A 336 17.84 -18.48 4.24
CA LEU A 336 18.20 -19.89 4.44
C LEU A 336 18.48 -20.19 5.93
N ARG A 337 19.28 -19.33 6.58
CA ARG A 337 19.62 -19.43 8.00
C ARG A 337 18.38 -19.33 8.88
N ASN A 338 17.51 -18.35 8.64
CA ASN A 338 16.31 -18.16 9.45
C ASN A 338 15.28 -19.30 9.28
N PHE A 339 15.15 -19.88 8.09
CA PHE A 339 14.40 -21.13 7.91
C PHE A 339 15.03 -22.30 8.70
N PHE A 340 16.35 -22.53 8.55
CA PHE A 340 17.07 -23.61 9.22
C PHE A 340 16.95 -23.52 10.75
N GLU A 341 17.19 -22.34 11.33
CA GLU A 341 17.05 -22.11 12.76
C GLU A 341 15.59 -22.36 13.21
N THR A 342 14.61 -21.77 12.53
CA THR A 342 13.19 -21.85 12.93
C THR A 342 12.67 -23.28 12.93
N ILE A 343 12.94 -24.04 11.87
CA ILE A 343 12.42 -25.41 11.73
C ILE A 343 13.10 -26.36 12.73
N ASN A 344 14.43 -26.30 12.87
CA ASN A 344 15.11 -27.17 13.82
C ASN A 344 14.82 -26.78 15.30
N LEU A 345 14.43 -25.53 15.58
CA LEU A 345 13.86 -25.13 16.89
C LEU A 345 12.46 -25.73 17.10
N ALA A 346 11.59 -25.71 16.07
CA ALA A 346 10.24 -26.29 16.14
C ALA A 346 10.26 -27.82 16.29
N GLU A 347 11.16 -28.50 15.57
CA GLU A 347 11.48 -29.93 15.71
C GLU A 347 12.17 -30.27 17.05
N ARG A 348 12.51 -29.26 17.88
CA ARG A 348 13.22 -29.38 19.18
C ARG A 348 14.64 -29.94 19.10
N LYS A 349 15.23 -29.99 17.90
CA LYS A 349 16.63 -30.37 17.66
C LYS A 349 17.59 -29.26 18.09
N LEU A 350 17.14 -28.01 18.02
CA LEU A 350 17.81 -26.83 18.59
C LEU A 350 17.07 -26.31 19.82
N ARG A 351 17.79 -25.58 20.69
CA ARG A 351 17.26 -24.84 21.83
C ARG A 351 17.94 -23.47 21.93
N LYS A 352 17.18 -22.37 22.05
CA LYS A 352 17.74 -21.05 22.41
C LYS A 352 18.02 -21.01 23.92
N VAL A 353 19.22 -20.55 24.29
CA VAL A 353 19.71 -20.53 25.70
C VAL A 353 19.55 -19.16 26.36
N SER A 354 19.52 -18.09 25.56
CA SER A 354 19.33 -16.71 26.03
C SER A 354 18.49 -15.92 25.02
N SER A 355 18.03 -14.73 25.44
CA SER A 355 17.43 -13.72 24.55
C SER A 355 18.47 -13.13 23.57
N ALA A 356 19.76 -13.21 23.91
CA ALA A 356 20.83 -12.84 22.98
C ALA A 356 20.91 -13.84 21.79
N TYR A 357 20.87 -13.30 20.58
CA TYR A 357 20.71 -13.99 19.29
C TYR A 357 21.86 -14.96 18.88
N HIS A 358 22.75 -15.34 19.80
CA HIS A 358 24.00 -16.05 19.50
C HIS A 358 24.27 -17.30 20.37
N SER A 359 23.36 -17.69 21.28
CA SER A 359 23.49 -18.93 22.06
C SER A 359 22.38 -19.93 21.73
N ILE A 360 22.54 -20.57 20.58
CA ILE A 360 21.78 -21.78 20.20
C ILE A 360 22.56 -23.01 20.71
N ILE A 361 21.84 -23.95 21.33
CA ILE A 361 22.32 -25.29 21.66
C ILE A 361 21.70 -26.32 20.71
N VAL A 362 22.52 -27.28 20.29
CA VAL A 362 22.11 -28.48 19.56
C VAL A 362 21.79 -29.59 20.56
N GLU A 363 20.54 -30.05 20.60
CA GLU A 363 20.09 -31.17 21.42
C GLU A 363 20.23 -32.51 20.72
N THR A 364 20.01 -32.56 19.39
CA THR A 364 20.19 -33.75 18.56
C THR A 364 20.97 -33.41 17.26
N PRO A 365 21.83 -34.31 16.76
CA PRO A 365 22.73 -34.01 15.64
C PRO A 365 22.08 -34.14 14.25
N ASP A 366 20.87 -34.70 14.17
CA ASP A 366 20.12 -35.00 12.94
C ASP A 366 19.40 -33.77 12.34
N LEU A 367 20.11 -32.65 12.25
CA LEU A 367 19.55 -31.34 11.90
C LEU A 367 19.05 -31.30 10.45
N THR A 368 17.77 -30.99 10.28
CA THR A 368 17.09 -30.89 8.98
C THR A 368 17.77 -29.80 8.15
N GLY A 369 18.35 -30.18 7.01
CA GLY A 369 19.03 -29.29 6.07
C GLY A 369 20.55 -29.11 6.28
N ILE A 370 21.19 -29.82 7.22
CA ILE A 370 22.63 -29.67 7.49
C ILE A 370 23.52 -30.01 6.27
N ASP A 371 23.14 -31.02 5.47
CA ASP A 371 23.90 -31.44 4.28
C ASP A 371 23.96 -30.34 3.21
N TYR A 372 22.87 -29.56 3.08
CA TYR A 372 22.82 -28.42 2.17
C TYR A 372 23.66 -27.25 2.68
N LEU A 373 23.76 -27.05 4.00
CA LEU A 373 24.69 -26.03 4.55
C LEU A 373 26.14 -26.38 4.22
N TRP A 374 26.53 -27.65 4.33
CA TRP A 374 27.87 -28.11 3.90
C TRP A 374 28.10 -27.95 2.39
N MET A 375 27.12 -28.32 1.56
CA MET A 375 27.18 -28.11 0.10
C MET A 375 27.36 -26.62 -0.25
N ALA A 376 26.53 -25.75 0.34
CA ALA A 376 26.62 -24.30 0.13
C ALA A 376 27.96 -23.72 0.62
N ALA A 377 28.50 -24.20 1.74
CA ALA A 377 29.80 -23.76 2.26
C ALA A 377 30.98 -24.07 1.31
N LEU A 378 30.83 -25.05 0.42
CA LEU A 378 31.84 -25.46 -0.57
C LEU A 378 31.61 -24.85 -1.96
N GLU A 379 30.36 -24.51 -2.31
CA GLU A 379 29.97 -24.08 -3.66
C GLU A 379 29.68 -22.57 -3.80
N VAL A 380 29.39 -21.85 -2.70
CA VAL A 380 29.11 -20.40 -2.75
C VAL A 380 30.35 -19.60 -3.15
N ARG A 381 30.16 -18.64 -4.08
CA ARG A 381 31.25 -17.80 -4.63
C ARG A 381 31.65 -16.60 -3.76
N ASP A 382 30.76 -16.12 -2.90
CA ASP A 382 31.09 -15.02 -1.98
C ASP A 382 31.77 -15.59 -0.73
N ILE A 383 33.06 -15.27 -0.58
CA ILE A 383 33.91 -15.71 0.53
C ILE A 383 33.28 -15.36 1.88
N LYS A 384 32.56 -14.22 2.00
CA LYS A 384 31.92 -13.84 3.27
C LYS A 384 30.77 -14.77 3.64
N ILE A 385 29.97 -15.17 2.65
CA ILE A 385 28.87 -16.11 2.87
C ILE A 385 29.44 -17.50 3.19
N ALA A 386 30.54 -17.91 2.54
CA ALA A 386 31.24 -19.14 2.87
C ALA A 386 31.82 -19.11 4.30
N ASP A 387 32.50 -18.04 4.71
CA ASP A 387 33.01 -17.85 6.07
C ASP A 387 31.88 -17.85 7.12
N GLU A 388 30.76 -17.17 6.85
CA GLU A 388 29.59 -17.16 7.73
C GLU A 388 28.90 -18.54 7.80
N LEU A 389 28.85 -19.30 6.70
CA LEU A 389 28.35 -20.68 6.66
C LEU A 389 29.27 -21.61 7.47
N ILE A 390 30.58 -21.56 7.25
CA ILE A 390 31.57 -22.37 7.98
C ILE A 390 31.52 -22.04 9.47
N GLY A 391 31.44 -20.75 9.84
CA GLY A 391 31.29 -20.30 11.23
C GLY A 391 30.01 -20.84 11.89
N ASN A 392 28.87 -20.80 11.18
CA ASN A 392 27.59 -21.32 11.63
C ASN A 392 27.64 -22.86 11.82
N ILE A 393 28.18 -23.58 10.84
CA ILE A 393 28.37 -25.04 10.90
C ILE A 393 29.31 -25.42 12.07
N LEU A 394 30.43 -24.74 12.27
CA LEU A 394 31.33 -24.97 13.41
C LEU A 394 30.66 -24.65 14.76
N GLN A 395 29.85 -23.59 14.81
CA GLN A 395 29.06 -23.25 15.99
C GLN A 395 28.07 -24.38 16.33
N ILE A 396 27.34 -24.89 15.34
CA ILE A 396 26.39 -26.00 15.48
C ILE A 396 27.11 -27.29 15.89
N SER A 397 28.08 -27.75 15.09
CA SER A 397 28.69 -29.08 15.21
C SER A 397 29.62 -29.24 16.41
N TYR A 398 30.20 -28.17 16.96
CA TYR A 398 31.20 -28.26 18.04
C TYR A 398 30.89 -27.39 19.25
N GLN A 399 30.60 -26.09 19.04
CA GLN A 399 30.52 -25.13 20.14
C GLN A 399 29.19 -25.22 20.91
N GLY A 400 28.08 -25.31 20.18
CA GLY A 400 26.71 -25.34 20.67
C GLY A 400 26.20 -26.71 21.11
N LEU A 401 26.99 -27.79 21.04
CA LEU A 401 26.53 -29.12 21.46
C LEU A 401 26.01 -29.13 22.92
N SER A 402 24.88 -29.81 23.17
CA SER A 402 24.32 -29.98 24.52
C SER A 402 25.27 -30.75 25.45
N PRO A 403 25.12 -30.63 26.78
CA PRO A 403 25.92 -31.40 27.75
C PRO A 403 25.79 -32.92 27.62
N LYS A 404 24.77 -33.42 26.90
CA LYS A 404 24.63 -34.84 26.53
C LYS A 404 25.54 -35.17 25.35
N LEU A 405 25.43 -34.45 24.24
CA LEU A 405 26.22 -34.69 23.03
C LEU A 405 27.73 -34.48 23.26
N LYS A 406 28.12 -33.47 24.06
CA LYS A 406 29.53 -33.24 24.43
C LYS A 406 30.17 -34.45 25.15
N LYS A 407 29.39 -35.23 25.91
CA LYS A 407 29.87 -36.48 26.52
C LYS A 407 30.07 -37.58 25.47
N VAL A 408 29.19 -37.70 24.48
CA VAL A 408 29.29 -38.73 23.43
C VAL A 408 30.56 -38.54 22.59
N CYS A 409 30.85 -37.32 22.12
CA CYS A 409 32.10 -37.03 21.38
C CYS A 409 33.35 -37.36 22.21
N THR A 410 33.34 -37.03 23.51
CA THR A 410 34.44 -37.33 24.44
C THR A 410 34.62 -38.84 24.66
N ILE A 411 33.56 -39.64 24.55
CA ILE A 411 33.60 -41.11 24.65
C ILE A 411 34.14 -41.70 23.34
N GLN A 412 33.67 -41.26 22.17
CA GLN A 412 34.14 -41.79 20.88
C GLN A 412 35.64 -41.57 20.67
N CYS A 413 36.17 -40.39 20.99
CA CYS A 413 37.61 -40.13 20.90
C CYS A 413 38.44 -41.04 21.82
N ARG A 414 37.86 -41.53 22.93
CA ARG A 414 38.51 -42.49 23.84
C ARG A 414 38.46 -43.92 23.30
N THR A 415 37.41 -44.32 22.59
CA THR A 415 37.33 -45.66 21.97
C THR A 415 38.10 -45.78 20.65
N THR A 416 38.33 -44.68 19.92
CA THR A 416 39.23 -44.67 18.75
C THR A 416 40.71 -44.48 19.11
N SER A 417 41.06 -44.52 20.41
CA SER A 417 42.44 -44.46 20.90
C SER A 417 43.04 -45.85 21.22
N PHE A 418 42.42 -46.93 20.75
CA PHE A 418 42.86 -48.31 20.94
C PHE A 418 42.62 -49.17 19.68
N CYS A 419 43.48 -48.98 18.68
CA CYS A 419 44.00 -50.00 17.75
C CYS A 419 45.04 -49.37 16.83
#